data_AF-A0A8S4R0A0-F1
#
_entry.id   AF-A0A8S4R0A0-F1
#
_cell.length_a   1.000
_cell.length_b   1.000
_cell.length_c   1.000
_cell.angle_alpha   90.00
_cell.angle_beta   90.00
_cell.angle_gamma   90.00
#
_symmetry.space_group_name_H-M   'P 1'
#
loop_
_entity.id
_entity.type
_entity.pdbx_description
1 polymer ?
#
loop_
_entity_poly.entity_id
_entity_poly.type
_entity_poly.pdbx_seq_one_letter_code
_entity_poly.pdbx_strand_id
1 'polypeptide(L)'
;MGLIRRLRVTQRAMERTMLGVSLRDQIRNEEIRRRTRVTDIAQRVAKLKWQWAGHIARRTDGRWGLKVLEWRPRTGKRSVGRPPTRWTDDIRLVAGSRFSHGAYCGILFKLGESTVQNPLF
;
A
#
# COMPACT_ATOMS: atom_id res chain seq x y z
N MET A 1 1.57 -2.89 -16.43
CA MET A 1 2.35 -1.83 -15.76
C MET A 1 1.62 -1.41 -14.48
N GLY A 2 2.16 -1.72 -13.30
CA GLY A 2 1.48 -1.48 -12.02
C GLY A 2 1.32 0.02 -11.66
N LEU A 3 0.25 0.34 -10.93
CA LEU A 3 -0.09 1.70 -10.47
C LEU A 3 1.05 2.38 -9.70
N ILE A 4 1.73 1.62 -8.82
CA ILE A 4 2.86 2.11 -8.01
C ILE A 4 4.00 2.63 -8.89
N ARG A 5 4.27 1.98 -10.03
CA ARG A 5 5.32 2.42 -10.97
C ARG A 5 5.00 3.81 -11.55
N ARG A 6 3.73 4.06 -11.91
CA ARG A 6 3.31 5.36 -12.45
C ARG A 6 3.47 6.47 -11.39
N LEU A 7 3.05 6.19 -10.15
CA LEU A 7 3.21 7.12 -9.03
C LEU A 7 4.68 7.43 -8.71
N ARG A 8 5.56 6.43 -8.79
CA ARG A 8 7.00 6.64 -8.62
C ARG A 8 7.57 7.53 -9.72
N VAL A 9 7.17 7.33 -10.98
CA VAL A 9 7.61 8.17 -12.11
C VAL A 9 7.17 9.61 -11.91
N THR A 10 5.92 9.85 -11.50
CA THR A 10 5.42 11.21 -11.22
C THR A 10 6.17 11.85 -10.06
N GLN A 11 6.44 11.10 -8.97
CA GLN A 11 7.27 11.59 -7.87
C GLN A 11 8.68 11.99 -8.37
N ARG A 12 9.31 11.20 -9.24
CA ARG A 12 10.64 11.52 -9.77
C ARG A 12 10.68 12.75 -10.66
N ALA A 13 9.61 13.02 -11.39
CA ALA A 13 9.49 14.25 -12.16
C ALA A 13 9.39 15.45 -11.21
N MET A 14 8.52 15.37 -10.20
CA MET A 14 8.34 16.43 -9.20
C MET A 14 9.62 16.72 -8.42
N GLU A 15 10.33 15.69 -7.92
CA GLU A 15 11.59 15.85 -7.19
C GLU A 15 12.66 16.57 -8.01
N ARG A 16 12.71 16.33 -9.33
CA ARG A 16 13.63 17.01 -10.24
C ARG A 16 13.27 18.48 -10.42
N THR A 17 11.98 18.77 -10.61
CA THR A 17 11.48 20.14 -10.70
C THR A 17 11.75 20.93 -9.42
N MET A 18 11.56 20.32 -8.24
CA MET A 18 11.85 20.95 -6.94
C MET A 18 13.32 21.34 -6.77
N LEU A 19 14.23 20.56 -7.34
CA LEU A 19 15.68 20.80 -7.26
C LEU A 19 16.23 21.58 -8.48
N GLY A 20 15.41 21.92 -9.45
CA GLY A 20 15.83 22.60 -10.68
C GLY A 20 16.80 21.79 -11.56
N VAL A 21 16.79 20.46 -11.46
CA VAL A 21 17.71 19.58 -12.21
C VAL A 21 17.03 18.89 -13.38
N SER A 22 17.76 18.85 -14.48
CA SER A 22 17.36 18.24 -15.74
C SER A 22 17.81 16.78 -15.83
N LEU A 23 17.36 16.07 -16.88
CA LEU A 23 17.86 14.73 -17.18
C LEU A 23 19.31 14.74 -17.69
N ARG A 24 19.81 15.88 -18.19
CA ARG A 24 21.17 16.04 -18.72
C ARG A 24 22.23 16.05 -17.63
N ASP A 25 21.85 16.43 -16.41
CA ASP A 25 22.75 16.46 -15.27
C ASP A 25 23.14 15.05 -14.79
N GLN A 26 22.47 14.01 -15.32
CA GLN A 26 22.73 12.59 -15.04
C GLN A 26 22.85 12.25 -13.54
N ILE A 27 22.16 13.01 -12.70
CA ILE A 27 22.17 12.82 -11.26
C ILE A 27 21.41 11.54 -10.92
N ARG A 28 22.06 10.70 -10.10
CA ARG A 28 21.48 9.44 -9.63
C ARG A 28 20.20 9.68 -8.83
N ASN A 29 19.26 8.76 -8.97
CA ASN A 29 17.98 8.83 -8.28
C ASN A 29 18.13 8.68 -6.75
N GLU A 30 19.19 8.03 -6.25
CA GLU A 30 19.49 8.00 -4.80
C GLU A 30 19.89 9.38 -4.29
N GLU A 31 20.67 10.12 -5.08
CA GLU A 31 21.14 11.47 -4.71
C GLU A 31 19.98 12.47 -4.65
N ILE A 32 19.06 12.39 -5.62
CA ILE A 32 17.82 13.19 -5.62
C ILE A 32 16.98 12.91 -4.37
N ARG A 33 16.86 11.64 -3.94
CA ARG A 33 16.18 11.29 -2.68
C ARG A 33 16.90 11.83 -1.45
N ARG A 34 18.24 11.74 -1.42
CA ARG A 34 19.06 12.23 -0.32
C ARG A 34 18.87 13.74 -0.11
N ARG A 35 18.82 14.51 -1.20
CA ARG A 35 18.62 15.97 -1.17
C ARG A 35 17.20 16.37 -0.76
N THR A 36 16.19 15.74 -1.36
CA THR A 36 14.78 16.10 -1.10
C THR A 36 14.26 15.58 0.23
N ARG A 37 14.79 14.46 0.74
CA ARG A 37 14.31 13.77 1.96
C ARG A 37 12.83 13.40 1.92
N VAL A 38 12.24 13.35 0.72
CA VAL A 38 10.84 12.98 0.51
C VAL A 38 10.68 11.48 0.67
N THR A 39 9.65 11.06 1.40
CA THR A 39 9.32 9.64 1.60
C THR A 39 8.91 8.98 0.27
N ASP A 40 9.30 7.73 0.04
CA ASP A 40 8.89 7.00 -1.17
C ASP A 40 7.36 6.83 -1.21
N ILE A 41 6.74 7.15 -2.35
CA ILE A 41 5.28 7.10 -2.47
C ILE A 41 4.72 5.70 -2.25
N ALA A 42 5.46 4.63 -2.56
CA ALA A 42 4.99 3.28 -2.28
C ALA A 42 4.89 3.03 -0.77
N GLN A 43 5.87 3.52 0.00
CA GLN A 43 5.83 3.46 1.47
C GLN A 43 4.64 4.25 2.02
N ARG A 44 4.42 5.45 1.48
CA ARG A 44 3.30 6.30 1.92
C ARG A 44 1.95 5.65 1.62
N VAL A 45 1.78 5.10 0.41
CA VAL A 45 0.57 4.38 0.00
C VAL A 45 0.35 3.14 0.87
N ALA A 46 1.38 2.33 1.11
CA ALA A 46 1.30 1.17 1.98
C ALA A 46 0.90 1.57 3.40
N LYS A 47 1.55 2.58 3.98
CA LYS A 47 1.22 3.10 5.31
C LYS A 47 -0.23 3.56 5.41
N LEU A 48 -0.71 4.33 4.43
CA LEU A 48 -2.11 4.78 4.38
C LEU A 48 -3.09 3.61 4.23
N LYS A 49 -2.77 2.63 3.38
CA LYS A 49 -3.55 1.39 3.21
C LYS A 49 -3.71 0.67 4.55
N TRP A 50 -2.62 0.50 5.30
CA TRP A 50 -2.63 -0.18 6.60
C TRP A 50 -3.30 0.63 7.71
N GLN A 51 -3.11 1.96 7.74
CA GLN A 51 -3.81 2.85 8.67
C GLN A 51 -5.32 2.77 8.48
N TRP A 52 -5.78 2.77 7.22
CA TRP A 52 -7.19 2.60 6.92
C TRP A 52 -7.70 1.21 7.30
N ALA A 53 -6.94 0.14 6.99
CA ALA A 53 -7.30 -1.23 7.38
C ALA A 53 -7.48 -1.38 8.90
N GLY A 54 -6.52 -0.87 9.68
CA GLY A 54 -6.59 -0.88 11.14
C GLY A 54 -7.73 -0.01 11.69
N HIS A 55 -8.00 1.14 11.06
CA HIS A 55 -9.14 1.98 11.43
C HIS A 55 -10.48 1.27 11.24
N ILE A 56 -10.67 0.59 10.10
CA ILE A 56 -11.89 -0.17 9.84
C ILE A 56 -12.00 -1.39 10.78
N ALA A 57 -10.90 -2.10 11.04
CA ALA A 57 -10.90 -3.26 11.95
C ALA A 57 -11.31 -2.92 13.40
N ARG A 58 -11.03 -1.70 13.86
CA ARG A 58 -11.43 -1.22 15.19
C ARG A 58 -12.88 -0.76 15.25
N ARG A 59 -13.55 -0.59 14.10
CA ARG A 59 -14.95 -0.20 14.08
C ARG A 59 -15.84 -1.42 14.24
N THR A 60 -16.75 -1.36 15.22
CA THR A 60 -17.78 -2.38 15.49
C THR A 60 -19.17 -1.95 15.00
N ASP A 61 -19.27 -0.82 14.29
CA ASP A 61 -20.53 -0.15 13.92
C ASP A 61 -21.28 -0.81 12.73
N GLY A 62 -20.82 -1.97 12.23
CA GLY A 62 -21.52 -2.75 11.18
C GLY A 62 -21.69 -2.03 9.84
N ARG A 63 -21.04 -0.87 9.65
CA ARG A 63 -21.17 -0.03 8.45
C ARG A 63 -20.45 -0.64 7.25
N TRP A 64 -20.67 -0.05 6.08
CA TRP A 64 -20.13 -0.46 4.79
C TRP A 64 -18.63 -0.81 4.78
N GLY A 65 -17.81 -0.25 5.67
CA GLY A 65 -16.37 -0.53 5.75
C GLY A 65 -16.02 -2.02 5.92
N LEU A 66 -16.70 -2.74 6.82
CA LEU A 66 -16.47 -4.18 7.00
C LEU A 66 -16.96 -4.97 5.79
N LYS A 67 -18.10 -4.56 5.22
CA LYS A 67 -18.65 -5.17 4.01
C LYS A 67 -17.68 -5.03 2.84
N VAL A 68 -17.08 -3.85 2.63
CA VAL A 68 -16.10 -3.58 1.56
C VAL A 68 -14.82 -4.40 1.72
N LEU A 69 -14.36 -4.63 2.95
CA LEU A 69 -13.21 -5.49 3.24
C LEU A 69 -13.40 -6.93 2.72
N GLU A 70 -14.57 -7.50 2.99
CA GLU A 70 -14.92 -8.88 2.63
C GLU A 70 -15.55 -9.00 1.23
N TRP A 71 -15.94 -7.86 0.65
CA TRP A 71 -16.70 -7.78 -0.58
C TRP A 71 -15.92 -8.43 -1.73
N ARG A 72 -16.62 -9.31 -2.45
CA ARG A 72 -16.18 -9.82 -3.74
C ARG A 72 -17.16 -9.30 -4.79
N PRO A 73 -16.69 -8.63 -5.85
CA PRO A 73 -17.52 -8.38 -7.02
C PRO A 73 -18.01 -9.73 -7.55
N ARG A 74 -19.32 -9.96 -7.56
CA ARG A 74 -19.95 -11.14 -8.18
C ARG A 74 -20.35 -10.90 -9.63
N THR A 75 -19.86 -9.82 -10.23
CA THR A 75 -20.26 -9.43 -11.59
C THR A 75 -19.63 -10.39 -12.59
N GLY A 76 -20.39 -11.40 -13.04
CA GLY A 76 -20.00 -12.35 -14.09
C GLY A 76 -20.01 -13.83 -13.70
N LYS A 77 -19.59 -14.71 -14.62
CA LYS A 77 -19.41 -16.15 -14.38
C LYS A 77 -18.22 -16.39 -13.46
N ARG A 78 -18.29 -17.40 -12.57
CA ARG A 78 -17.19 -17.76 -11.67
C ARG A 78 -15.94 -18.09 -12.49
N SER A 79 -14.82 -17.43 -12.21
CA SER A 79 -13.53 -17.76 -12.84
C SER A 79 -13.14 -19.20 -12.51
N VAL A 80 -12.71 -19.96 -13.52
CA VAL A 80 -12.08 -21.27 -13.32
C VAL A 80 -10.65 -21.01 -12.82
N GLY A 81 -10.30 -21.55 -11.64
CA GLY A 81 -8.98 -21.36 -11.02
C GLY A 81 -9.00 -20.62 -9.68
N ARG A 82 -7.86 -20.07 -9.26
CA ARG A 82 -7.72 -19.39 -7.96
C ARG A 82 -8.62 -18.15 -7.90
N PRO A 83 -9.48 -18.02 -6.88
CA PRO A 83 -10.30 -16.82 -6.71
C PRO A 83 -9.44 -15.55 -6.63
N PRO A 84 -9.94 -14.40 -7.14
CA PRO A 84 -9.23 -13.14 -7.00
C PRO A 84 -9.02 -12.80 -5.51
N THR A 85 -7.81 -12.36 -5.19
CA THR A 85 -7.36 -11.99 -3.85
C THR A 85 -8.25 -10.88 -3.29
N ARG A 86 -8.83 -11.10 -2.11
CA ARG A 86 -9.58 -10.05 -1.39
C ARG A 86 -8.61 -9.08 -0.74
N TRP A 87 -9.13 -7.91 -0.40
CA TRP A 87 -8.42 -6.99 0.48
C TRP A 87 -8.14 -7.61 1.86
N THR A 88 -9.05 -8.44 2.38
CA THR A 88 -8.78 -9.25 3.59
C THR A 88 -7.66 -10.27 3.39
N ASP A 89 -7.45 -10.79 2.18
CA ASP A 89 -6.45 -11.82 1.93
C ASP A 89 -5.03 -11.20 1.95
N ASP A 90 -4.86 -9.98 1.42
CA ASP A 90 -3.65 -9.17 1.60
C ASP A 90 -3.36 -8.91 3.09
N ILE A 91 -4.40 -8.59 3.85
CA ILE A 91 -4.28 -8.30 5.27
C ILE A 91 -3.94 -9.57 6.06
N ARG A 92 -4.57 -10.70 5.75
CA ARG A 92 -4.29 -12.01 6.40
C ARG A 92 -2.90 -12.53 6.07
N LEU A 93 -2.39 -12.25 4.87
CA LEU A 93 -1.01 -12.61 4.51
C LEU A 93 0.01 -11.97 5.45
N VAL A 94 -0.26 -10.75 5.90
CA VAL A 94 0.67 -9.95 6.71
C VAL A 94 0.36 -10.05 8.21
N ALA A 95 -0.91 -10.00 8.59
CA ALA A 95 -1.37 -9.95 9.98
C ALA A 95 -1.86 -11.31 10.54
N GLY A 96 -1.92 -12.35 9.70
CA GLY A 96 -2.42 -13.67 10.06
C GLY A 96 -3.96 -13.74 10.14
N SER A 97 -4.47 -14.96 10.35
CA SER A 97 -5.91 -15.28 10.33
C SER A 97 -6.74 -14.58 11.42
N ARG A 98 -6.10 -14.02 12.46
CA ARG A 98 -6.77 -13.44 13.64
C ARG A 98 -7.05 -11.94 13.53
N PHE A 99 -6.76 -11.28 12.41
CA PHE A 99 -7.02 -9.85 12.16
C PHE A 99 -8.46 -9.41 12.53
N SER A 100 -9.45 -10.29 12.36
CA SER A 100 -10.87 -10.05 12.63
C SER A 100 -11.25 -9.89 14.11
N HIS A 101 -10.38 -10.26 15.05
CA HIS A 101 -10.72 -10.33 16.49
C HIS A 101 -10.30 -9.09 17.29
N GLY A 102 -10.12 -7.95 16.62
CA GLY A 102 -9.99 -6.63 17.28
C GLY A 102 -8.69 -6.35 18.05
N ALA A 103 -7.74 -7.28 18.10
CA ALA A 103 -6.66 -7.25 19.11
C ALA A 103 -5.23 -7.10 18.57
N TYR A 104 -4.92 -6.28 17.55
CA TYR A 104 -3.52 -6.03 17.16
C TYR A 104 -3.26 -4.58 16.72
N CYS A 105 -3.49 -3.63 17.63
CA CYS A 105 -3.29 -2.20 17.37
C CYS A 105 -1.80 -1.81 17.18
N GLY A 106 -0.86 -2.54 17.79
CA GLY A 106 0.58 -2.23 17.72
C GLY A 106 1.38 -2.92 16.60
N ILE A 107 0.94 -4.11 16.16
CA ILE A 107 1.69 -4.96 15.23
C ILE A 107 1.49 -4.51 13.77
N LEU A 108 0.29 -4.07 13.41
CA LEU A 108 -0.04 -3.60 12.05
C LEU A 108 0.76 -2.35 11.63
N PHE A 109 1.12 -1.47 12.58
CA PHE A 109 1.92 -0.27 12.29
C PHE A 109 3.38 -0.62 12.00
N LYS A 110 3.97 -1.55 12.76
CA LYS A 110 5.33 -2.06 12.52
C LYS A 110 5.45 -2.91 11.24
N LEU A 111 4.38 -3.62 10.85
CA LEU A 111 4.37 -4.44 9.62
C LEU A 111 4.21 -3.62 8.33
N GLY A 112 3.63 -2.41 8.42
CA GLY A 112 3.61 -1.46 7.30
C GLY A 112 5.00 -0.92 6.94
N GLU A 113 5.96 -0.99 7.87
CA GLU A 113 7.36 -0.62 7.65
C GLU A 113 8.18 -1.78 7.07
N SER A 114 7.87 -3.04 7.41
CA SER A 114 8.59 -4.23 6.91
C SER A 114 8.14 -4.70 5.51
N THR A 115 6.90 -4.43 5.12
CA THR A 115 6.38 -4.77 3.76
C THR A 115 7.02 -3.93 2.64
N VAL A 116 7.73 -2.87 2.99
CA VAL A 116 8.50 -2.01 2.06
C VAL A 116 9.78 -2.70 1.57
N GLN A 117 10.34 -3.63 2.36
CA GLN A 117 11.57 -4.35 2.03
C GLN A 117 11.33 -5.67 1.28
N ASN A 118 10.07 -6.14 1.15
CA ASN A 118 9.76 -7.40 0.48
C ASN A 118 9.30 -7.13 -0.98
N PRO A 119 10.07 -7.56 -2.01
CA PRO A 119 9.85 -7.19 -3.41
C PRO A 119 8.68 -7.92 -4.09
N LEU A 120 7.80 -8.60 -3.35
CA LEU A 120 6.68 -9.35 -3.93
C LEU A 120 5.42 -8.51 -4.26
N PHE A 121 5.54 -7.17 -4.31
CA PHE A 121 4.55 -6.24 -4.90
C PHE A 121 5.19 -5.05 -5.61
#